data_AF-A0A839LIT4-F1
#
_entry.id   AF-A0A839LIT4-F1
#
_cell.length_a   1.000
_cell.length_b   1.000
_cell.length_c   1.000
_cell.angle_alpha   90.00
_cell.angle_beta   90.00
_cell.angle_gamma   90.00
#
_symmetry.space_group_name_H-M   'P 1'
#
loop_
_entity.id
_entity.type
_entity.pdbx_description
1 polymer ?
#
loop_
_entity_poly.entity_id
_entity_poly.type
_entity_poly.pdbx_seq_one_letter_code
_entity_poly.pdbx_strand_id
1 'polypeptide(L)'
;MQAPKAVLADEQDIPLLLARMQRTAVDAGLGWPKADYKVNAASAELPSSLEVKCAFKGPYPAVRRFVTGLLLDEPALTLREFNLSRSSADGIDVEARVTVVVYLLAGTGRGRLR
;
A
#
# COMPACT_ATOMS: atom_id res chain seq x y z
N MET A 1 5.05 -9.19 27.47
CA MET A 1 4.57 -8.37 26.33
C MET A 1 5.12 -8.99 25.07
N GLN A 2 4.27 -9.66 24.29
CA GLN A 2 4.67 -10.39 23.09
C GLN A 2 4.66 -9.39 21.92
N ALA A 3 5.82 -9.14 21.31
CA ALA A 3 5.90 -8.31 20.11
C ALA A 3 4.93 -8.87 19.06
N PRO A 4 4.14 -8.04 18.36
CA PRO A 4 3.27 -8.55 17.31
C PRO A 4 4.15 -9.27 16.31
N LYS A 5 3.92 -10.57 16.14
CA LYS A 5 4.60 -11.40 15.15
C LYS A 5 4.31 -10.75 13.81
N ALA A 6 5.28 -10.02 13.24
CA ALA A 6 5.17 -9.45 11.91
C ALA A 6 5.01 -10.63 10.95
N VAL A 7 3.76 -10.94 10.60
CA VAL A 7 3.45 -11.92 9.57
C VAL A 7 3.79 -11.21 8.27
N LEU A 8 5.04 -11.39 7.83
CA LEU A 8 5.48 -10.89 6.54
C LEU A 8 4.68 -11.62 5.46
N ALA A 9 4.17 -10.89 4.47
CA ALA A 9 3.34 -11.47 3.41
C ALA A 9 4.19 -12.32 2.46
N ASP A 10 3.62 -13.39 1.90
CA ASP A 10 4.28 -14.14 0.84
C ASP A 10 4.18 -13.37 -0.49
N GLU A 11 5.14 -13.56 -1.40
CA GLU A 11 5.06 -13.04 -2.77
C GLU A 11 3.80 -13.55 -3.49
N GLN A 12 3.34 -14.77 -3.16
CA GLN A 12 2.12 -15.34 -3.73
C GLN A 12 0.84 -14.61 -3.30
N ASP A 13 0.87 -13.87 -2.19
CA ASP A 13 -0.28 -13.13 -1.67
C ASP A 13 -0.42 -11.74 -2.32
N ILE A 14 0.57 -11.29 -3.10
CA ILE A 14 0.57 -9.97 -3.73
C ILE A 14 -0.71 -9.71 -4.55
N PRO A 15 -1.16 -10.60 -5.45
CA PRO A 15 -2.38 -10.35 -6.22
C PRO A 15 -3.62 -10.19 -5.35
N LEU A 16 -3.72 -10.96 -4.26
CA LEU A 16 -4.83 -10.89 -3.31
C LEU A 16 -4.80 -9.56 -2.54
N LEU A 17 -3.61 -9.13 -2.10
CA LEU A 17 -3.42 -7.85 -1.46
C LEU A 17 -3.85 -6.70 -2.38
N LEU A 18 -3.38 -6.70 -3.63
CA LEU A 18 -3.75 -5.67 -4.61
C LEU A 18 -5.26 -5.66 -4.88
N ALA A 19 -5.89 -6.82 -4.98
CA ALA A 19 -7.34 -6.92 -5.13
C ALA A 19 -8.10 -6.35 -3.92
N ARG A 20 -7.61 -6.57 -2.69
CA ARG A 20 -8.18 -5.99 -1.47
C ARG A 20 -8.01 -4.48 -1.45
N MET A 21 -6.82 -3.96 -1.75
CA MET A 21 -6.57 -2.52 -1.87
C MET A 21 -7.52 -1.86 -2.88
N GLN A 22 -7.69 -2.48 -4.04
CA GLN A 22 -8.61 -2.02 -5.08
C GLN A 22 -10.05 -2.01 -4.58
N ARG A 23 -10.49 -3.08 -3.91
CA ARG A 23 -11.82 -3.17 -3.32
C ARG A 23 -12.06 -2.07 -2.28
N THR A 24 -11.14 -1.87 -1.35
CA THR A 24 -11.24 -0.84 -0.31
C THR A 24 -11.34 0.57 -0.92
N ALA A 25 -10.65 0.83 -2.03
CA ALA A 25 -10.77 2.10 -2.75
C ALA A 25 -12.17 2.27 -3.37
N VAL A 26 -12.68 1.24 -4.05
CA VAL A 26 -14.03 1.26 -4.66
C VAL A 26 -15.11 1.41 -3.60
N ASP A 27 -15.02 0.68 -2.49
CA ASP A 27 -15.96 0.74 -1.37
C ASP A 27 -15.93 2.13 -0.68
N ALA A 28 -14.79 2.82 -0.74
CA ALA A 28 -14.66 4.21 -0.28
C ALA A 28 -15.21 5.25 -1.28
N GLY A 29 -15.68 4.83 -2.45
CA GLY A 29 -16.17 5.71 -3.52
C GLY A 29 -15.05 6.36 -4.35
N LEU A 30 -13.83 5.81 -4.29
CA LEU A 30 -12.71 6.24 -5.12
C LEU A 30 -12.58 5.31 -6.33
N GLY A 31 -12.21 5.88 -7.48
CA GLY A 31 -11.72 5.07 -8.60
C GLY A 31 -10.37 4.44 -8.24
N TRP A 32 -10.04 3.30 -8.88
CA TRP A 32 -8.69 2.75 -8.81
C TRP A 32 -7.85 3.32 -9.97
N PRO A 33 -6.95 4.27 -9.70
CA PRO A 33 -6.11 4.86 -10.73
C PRO A 33 -5.04 3.86 -11.18
N LYS A 34 -4.30 4.21 -12.23
CA LYS A 34 -3.05 3.53 -12.53
C LYS A 34 -2.12 3.63 -11.31
N ALA A 35 -1.70 2.48 -10.80
CA ALA A 35 -0.78 2.39 -9.68
C ALA A 35 0.59 1.91 -10.18
N ASP A 36 1.65 2.49 -9.62
CA ASP A 36 3.02 2.07 -9.89
C ASP A 36 3.45 1.06 -8.82
N TYR A 37 3.91 -0.11 -9.28
CA TYR A 37 4.35 -1.20 -8.43
C TYR A 37 5.85 -1.37 -8.56
N LYS A 38 6.56 -1.37 -7.42
CA LYS A 38 8.00 -1.59 -7.37
C LYS A 38 8.32 -2.65 -6.34
N VAL A 39 8.89 -3.76 -6.78
CA VAL A 39 9.46 -4.77 -5.89
C VAL A 39 10.90 -4.37 -5.58
N ASN A 40 11.18 -4.12 -4.31
CA ASN A 40 12.52 -3.86 -3.80
C ASN A 40 13.08 -5.17 -3.24
N ALA A 41 14.19 -5.64 -3.80
CA ALA A 41 14.88 -6.81 -3.29
C ALA A 41 15.41 -6.60 -1.86
N ALA A 42 15.56 -7.69 -1.12
CA ALA A 42 16.18 -7.64 0.21
C ALA A 42 17.61 -7.08 0.12
N SER A 43 17.97 -6.21 1.07
CA SER A 43 19.32 -5.71 1.28
C SER A 43 19.87 -6.22 2.62
N ALA A 44 21.13 -5.88 2.94
CA ALA A 44 21.72 -6.21 4.24
C ALA A 44 20.97 -5.59 5.44
N GLU A 45 20.20 -4.52 5.19
CA GLU A 45 19.54 -3.72 6.22
C GLU A 45 18.00 -3.85 6.20
N LEU A 46 17.42 -4.24 5.06
CA LEU A 46 15.96 -4.24 4.85
C LEU A 46 15.49 -5.52 4.15
N PRO A 47 14.34 -6.10 4.57
CA PRO A 47 13.75 -7.23 3.89
C PRO A 47 13.19 -6.83 2.51
N SER A 48 12.89 -7.84 1.68
CA SER A 48 12.18 -7.64 0.42
C SER A 48 10.87 -6.90 0.67
N SER A 49 10.49 -6.00 -0.23
CA SER A 49 9.26 -5.24 -0.07
C SER A 49 8.59 -4.91 -1.39
N LEU A 50 7.26 -4.91 -1.38
CA LEU A 50 6.46 -4.37 -2.46
C LEU A 50 6.04 -2.95 -2.10
N GLU A 51 6.45 -2.00 -2.92
CA GLU A 51 6.04 -0.61 -2.85
C GLU A 51 4.96 -0.34 -3.90
N VAL A 52 3.85 0.23 -3.45
CA VAL A 52 2.71 0.58 -4.28
C VAL A 52 2.46 2.07 -4.17
N LYS A 53 2.48 2.77 -5.31
CA LYS A 53 2.17 4.20 -5.40
C LYS A 53 0.87 4.39 -6.15
N CYS A 54 -0.07 5.08 -5.51
CA CYS A 54 -1.35 5.41 -6.09
C CYS A 54 -1.63 6.90 -5.93
N ALA A 55 -2.24 7.50 -6.95
CA ALA A 55 -2.69 8.89 -6.92
C ALA A 55 -4.21 8.94 -7.11
N PHE A 56 -4.94 9.27 -6.05
CA PHE A 56 -6.40 9.38 -6.06
C PHE A 56 -6.82 10.83 -6.20
N LYS A 57 -7.94 11.05 -6.88
CA LYS A 57 -8.62 12.34 -6.94
C LYS A 57 -10.07 12.13 -6.51
N GLY A 58 -10.54 12.95 -5.57
CA GLY A 58 -11.92 12.91 -5.10
C GLY A 58 -12.10 13.68 -3.80
N PRO A 59 -13.28 13.58 -3.15
CA PRO A 59 -13.56 14.33 -1.93
C PRO A 59 -12.74 13.79 -0.74
N TYR A 60 -12.26 14.69 0.12
CA TYR A 60 -11.44 14.32 1.30
C TYR A 60 -12.03 13.19 2.17
N PRO A 61 -13.36 13.17 2.47
CA PRO A 61 -13.96 12.08 3.23
C PRO A 61 -13.77 10.69 2.59
N ALA A 62 -13.77 10.59 1.26
CA ALA A 62 -13.55 9.33 0.55
C ALA A 62 -12.10 8.87 0.69
N VAL A 63 -11.14 9.76 0.49
CA VAL A 63 -9.70 9.49 0.71
C VAL A 63 -9.44 9.04 2.15
N ARG A 64 -10.03 9.72 3.13
CA ARG A 64 -9.89 9.35 4.54
C ARG A 64 -10.43 7.96 4.83
N ARG A 65 -11.62 7.63 4.31
CA ARG A 65 -12.23 6.29 4.47
C ARG A 65 -11.35 5.21 3.85
N PHE A 66 -10.82 5.45 2.66
CA PHE A 66 -9.90 4.53 1.99
C PHE A 66 -8.64 4.26 2.83
N VAL A 67 -7.92 5.30 3.24
CA VAL A 67 -6.66 5.12 4.00
C VAL A 67 -6.92 4.44 5.34
N THR A 68 -8.02 4.80 6.02
CA THR A 68 -8.40 4.19 7.29
C THR A 68 -8.78 2.72 7.10
N GLY A 69 -9.61 2.41 6.11
CA GLY A 69 -10.02 1.04 5.79
C GLY A 69 -8.81 0.18 5.41
N LEU A 70 -7.91 0.72 4.59
CA LEU A 70 -6.72 0.01 4.14
C LEU A 70 -5.82 -0.42 5.31
N LEU A 71 -5.59 0.49 6.26
CA LEU A 71 -4.74 0.21 7.43
C LEU A 71 -5.42 -0.71 8.46
N LEU A 72 -6.76 -0.74 8.49
CA LEU A 72 -7.52 -1.64 9.37
C LEU A 72 -7.64 -3.05 8.77
N ASP A 73 -7.85 -3.15 7.45
CA ASP A 73 -8.01 -4.42 6.74
C ASP A 73 -6.66 -5.16 6.61
N GLU A 74 -5.56 -4.41 6.42
CA GLU A 74 -4.23 -4.97 6.19
C GLU A 74 -3.19 -4.41 7.17
N PRO A 75 -3.10 -4.94 8.40
CA PRO A 75 -2.15 -4.45 9.41
C PRO A 75 -0.68 -4.70 9.04
N ALA A 76 -0.40 -5.58 8.06
CA ALA A 76 0.94 -5.79 7.53
C ALA A 76 1.40 -4.68 6.57
N LEU A 77 0.49 -3.82 6.13
CA LEU A 77 0.76 -2.75 5.18
C LEU A 77 1.20 -1.48 5.91
N THR A 78 2.35 -0.96 5.50
CA THR A 78 2.94 0.26 6.06
C THR A 78 2.68 1.44 5.15
N LEU A 79 2.09 2.50 5.69
CA LEU A 79 1.98 3.78 4.99
C LEU A 79 3.32 4.51 5.06
N ARG A 80 4.05 4.58 3.94
CA ARG A 80 5.36 5.22 3.89
C ARG A 80 5.27 6.71 3.58
N GLU A 81 4.38 7.09 2.69
CA GLU A 81 4.16 8.49 2.32
C GLU A 81 2.69 8.73 2.06
N PHE A 82 2.18 9.83 2.59
CA PHE A 82 0.83 10.31 2.33
C PHE A 82 0.88 11.81 2.09
N ASN A 83 0.65 12.22 0.85
CA ASN A 83 0.61 13.61 0.45
C ASN A 83 -0.81 13.95 0.00
N LEU A 84 -1.32 15.06 0.51
CA LEU A 84 -2.65 15.56 0.19
C LEU A 84 -2.51 17.01 -0.30
N SER A 85 -2.97 17.28 -1.51
CA SER A 85 -3.03 18.63 -2.05
C SER A 85 -4.45 18.98 -2.48
N ARG A 86 -4.77 20.28 -2.44
CA ARG A 86 -6.00 20.83 -3.02
C ARG A 86 -5.62 21.73 -4.17
N SER A 87 -6.33 21.61 -5.29
CA SER A 87 -6.10 22.47 -6.46
C SER A 87 -6.59 23.90 -6.25
N SER A 88 -7.57 24.11 -5.36
CA SER A 88 -8.05 25.43 -4.94
C SER A 88 -8.56 25.37 -3.49
N ALA A 89 -8.54 26.51 -2.79
CA ALA A 89 -9.03 26.58 -1.41
C ALA A 89 -10.54 26.27 -1.29
N ASP A 90 -11.31 26.63 -2.32
CA ASP A 90 -12.74 26.38 -2.42
C ASP A 90 -13.07 25.00 -3.03
N GLY A 91 -12.05 24.25 -3.45
CA GLY A 91 -12.19 22.93 -4.05
C GLY A 91 -12.55 21.88 -3.00
N ILE A 92 -13.64 21.15 -3.25
CA ILE A 92 -14.09 20.02 -2.43
C ILE A 92 -13.19 18.78 -2.66
N ASP A 93 -12.62 18.69 -3.86
CA ASP A 93 -11.75 17.59 -4.26
C ASP A 93 -10.30 17.82 -3.84
N VAL A 94 -9.68 16.72 -3.42
CA VAL A 94 -8.26 16.63 -3.07
C VAL A 94 -7.57 15.68 -4.03
N GLU A 95 -6.31 15.96 -4.33
CA GLU A 95 -5.39 15.00 -4.94
C GLU A 95 -4.58 14.37 -3.81
N ALA A 96 -4.69 13.04 -3.68
CA ALA A 96 -4.01 12.27 -2.64
C ALA A 96 -3.01 11.32 -3.28
N ARG A 97 -1.74 11.47 -2.95
CA ARG A 97 -0.68 10.52 -3.34
C ARG A 97 -0.33 9.67 -2.14
N VAL A 98 -0.49 8.37 -2.30
CA VAL A 98 -0.30 7.39 -1.25
C VAL A 98 0.78 6.43 -1.71
N THR A 99 1.84 6.31 -0.90
CA THR A 99 2.86 5.29 -1.07
C THR A 99 2.78 4.33 0.09
N VAL A 100 2.45 3.08 -0.21
CA VAL A 100 2.36 2.02 0.78
C VAL A 100 3.42 0.96 0.49
N VAL A 101 3.89 0.31 1.53
CA VAL A 101 4.92 -0.71 1.47
C VAL A 101 4.46 -1.92 2.26
N VAL A 102 4.59 -3.09 1.65
CA VAL A 102 4.40 -4.38 2.33
C VAL A 102 5.73 -5.09 2.34
N TYR A 103 6.17 -5.49 3.53
CA TYR A 103 7.37 -6.29 3.69
C TYR A 103 7.04 -7.74 3.44
N LEU A 104 7.82 -8.36 2.57
CA LEU A 104 7.62 -9.72 2.12
C LEU A 104 8.53 -10.65 2.92
N LEU A 105 8.02 -11.81 3.25
CA LEU A 105 8.85 -12.89 3.77
C LEU A 105 9.83 -13.20 2.64
N ALA A 106 11.14 -13.15 2.93
CA ALA A 106 12.14 -13.44 1.92
C ALA A 106 11.97 -14.90 1.45
N GLY A 107 11.21 -15.11 0.38
CA GLY A 107 11.02 -16.37 -0.27
C GLY A 107 12.26 -16.70 -1.08
N THR A 108 13.14 -17.52 -0.50
CA THR A 108 13.72 -18.71 -1.17
C THR A 108 13.70 -18.68 -2.71
N GLY A 109 14.64 -17.93 -3.31
CA GLY A 109 14.56 -17.69 -4.76
C GLY A 109 15.81 -17.22 -5.52
N ARG A 110 17.04 -17.46 -5.04
CA ARG A 110 18.27 -17.76 -5.85
C ARG A 110 19.58 -17.73 -5.04
N GLY A 111 19.63 -18.52 -3.97
CA GLY A 111 20.87 -19.11 -3.50
C GLY A 111 21.15 -20.40 -4.25
N ARG A 112 21.36 -20.36 -5.57
CA ARG A 112 21.99 -21.49 -6.28
C ARG A 112 23.50 -21.29 -6.13
N LEU A 113 24.03 -21.78 -5.01
CA LEU A 113 25.43 -22.20 -4.95
C LEU A 113 25.60 -23.33 -5.96
N ARG A 114 26.18 -23.01 -7.12
CA ARG A 114 27.03 -23.91 -7.92
C ARG A 114 28.05 -23.07 -8.65
#